data_AF-A0A7C2ZBD9-F1
#
_entry.id   AF-A0A7C2ZBD9-F1
#
_cell.length_a   1.000
_cell.length_b   1.000
_cell.length_c   1.000
_cell.angle_alpha   90.00
_cell.angle_beta   90.00
_cell.angle_gamma   90.00
#
_symmetry.space_group_name_H-M   'P 1'
#
loop_
_entity.id
_entity.type
_entity.pdbx_description
1 polymer ?
#
loop_
_entity_poly.entity_id
_entity_poly.type
_entity_poly.pdbx_seq_one_letter_code
_entity_poly.pdbx_strand_id
1 'polypeptide(L)'
;MPQMLAEFFVAAMMVALISGLMGLRLVAGGANARQATQIIGAVWVLAAAFVGSVATAVTGWRAKSWSTLVSMALGVTAFLLLRRVLRGAWERFPLE
;
A
#
# COMPACT_ATOMS: atom_id res chain seq x y z
N MET A 1 -17.97 11.42 11.41
CA MET A 1 -17.48 11.61 10.02
C MET A 1 -16.07 12.24 9.92
N PRO A 2 -15.65 13.26 10.70
CA PRO A 2 -14.32 13.87 10.53
C PRO A 2 -13.14 12.97 10.95
N GLN A 3 -13.31 12.07 11.93
CA GLN A 3 -12.26 11.15 12.37
C GLN A 3 -11.85 10.13 11.29
N MET A 4 -12.81 9.52 10.58
CA MET A 4 -12.50 8.62 9.45
C MET A 4 -11.72 9.34 8.35
N LEU A 5 -12.09 10.58 8.05
CA LEU A 5 -11.39 11.40 7.06
C LEU A 5 -9.93 11.67 7.48
N ALA A 6 -9.70 11.94 8.77
CA ALA A 6 -8.36 12.09 9.31
C ALA A 6 -7.55 10.78 9.23
N GLU A 7 -8.15 9.62 9.51
CA GLU A 7 -7.50 8.31 9.40
C GLU A 7 -7.09 7.99 7.94
N PHE A 8 -7.98 8.23 6.97
CA PHE A 8 -7.66 8.08 5.56
C PHE A 8 -6.58 9.06 5.10
N PHE A 9 -6.61 10.30 5.61
CA PHE A 9 -5.60 11.29 5.30
C PHE A 9 -4.21 10.88 5.83
N VAL A 10 -4.14 10.39 7.08
CA VAL A 10 -2.90 9.87 7.67
C VAL A 10 -2.38 8.68 6.85
N ALA A 11 -3.25 7.73 6.49
CA ALA A 11 -2.86 6.61 5.65
C ALA A 11 -2.34 7.06 4.28
N ALA A 12 -2.99 8.02 3.63
CA ALA A 12 -2.54 8.59 2.37
C ALA A 12 -1.19 9.30 2.51
N MET A 13 -0.96 10.05 3.59
CA MET A 13 0.32 10.68 3.87
C MET A 13 1.44 9.66 4.08
N MET A 14 1.18 8.59 4.83
CA MET A 14 2.17 7.51 5.01
C MET A 14 2.52 6.84 3.68
N VAL A 15 1.53 6.55 2.83
CA VAL A 15 1.75 5.95 1.51
C VAL A 15 2.55 6.88 0.60
N ALA A 16 2.26 8.18 0.62
CA ALA A 16 3.01 9.18 -0.13
C ALA A 16 4.46 9.28 0.35
N LEU A 17 4.70 9.27 1.67
CA LEU A 17 6.04 9.28 2.25
C LEU A 17 6.83 8.04 1.85
N ILE A 18 6.24 6.85 1.99
CA ILE A 18 6.86 5.57 1.58
C ILE A 18 7.19 5.62 0.09
N SER A 19 6.27 6.11 -0.74
CA SER A 19 6.48 6.24 -2.19
C SER A 19 7.59 7.21 -2.54
N GLY A 20 7.71 8.33 -1.82
CA GLY A 20 8.79 9.31 -2.00
C GLY A 20 10.16 8.73 -1.64
N LEU A 21 10.27 8.08 -0.48
CA LEU A 21 11.50 7.39 -0.05
C LEU A 21 11.88 6.26 -1.01
N MET A 22 10.89 5.51 -1.47
CA MET A 22 11.08 4.46 -2.46
C MET A 22 11.53 5.01 -3.80
N GLY A 23 10.95 6.11 -4.27
CA GLY A 23 11.36 6.81 -5.49
C GLY A 23 12.82 7.27 -5.43
N LEU A 24 13.23 7.90 -4.32
CA LEU A 24 14.62 8.29 -4.08
C LEU A 24 15.56 7.09 -4.14
N ARG A 25 15.19 5.98 -3.48
CA ARG A 25 15.97 4.75 -3.50
C ARG A 25 16.08 4.16 -4.89
N LEU A 26 14.97 4.08 -5.62
CA LEU A 26 14.93 3.52 -6.97
C LEU A 26 15.83 4.33 -7.91
N VAL A 27 15.80 5.66 -7.81
CA VAL A 27 16.68 6.54 -8.59
C VAL A 27 18.14 6.34 -8.19
N ALA A 28 18.45 6.29 -6.90
CA ALA A 28 19.82 6.08 -6.40
C ALA A 28 20.40 4.72 -6.80
N GLY A 29 19.58 3.67 -6.82
CA GLY A 29 19.98 2.32 -7.26
C GLY A 29 19.99 2.12 -8.78
N GLY A 30 19.79 3.18 -9.58
CA GLY A 30 19.87 3.11 -11.04
C GLY A 30 18.62 2.56 -11.75
N ALA A 31 17.45 2.56 -11.11
CA ALA A 31 16.20 2.16 -11.75
C ALA A 31 15.82 3.11 -12.89
N ASN A 32 15.40 2.55 -14.02
CA ASN A 32 14.90 3.37 -15.13
C ASN A 32 13.54 4.01 -14.74
N ALA A 33 13.24 5.22 -15.23
CA ALA A 33 12.06 5.99 -14.86
C ALA A 33 10.75 5.20 -15.04
N ARG A 34 10.65 4.40 -16.11
CA ARG A 34 9.49 3.52 -16.36
C ARG A 34 9.32 2.44 -15.28
N GLN A 35 10.42 1.83 -14.83
CA GLN A 35 10.40 0.83 -13.77
C GLN A 35 10.03 1.45 -12.43
N ALA A 36 10.59 2.62 -12.12
CA ALA A 36 10.26 3.35 -10.90
C ALA A 36 8.77 3.69 -10.84
N THR A 37 8.20 4.22 -11.92
CA THR A 37 6.77 4.54 -12.00
C THR A 37 5.88 3.30 -11.87
N GLN A 38 6.26 2.16 -12.47
CA GLN A 38 5.50 0.92 -12.34
C GLN A 38 5.48 0.39 -10.90
N ILE A 39 6.64 0.42 -10.22
CA ILE A 39 6.77 -0.03 -8.83
C ILE A 39 5.97 0.90 -7.90
N ILE A 40 6.12 2.22 -8.06
CA ILE A 40 5.38 3.21 -7.27
C ILE A 40 3.87 3.04 -7.52
N GLY A 41 3.43 2.93 -8.78
CA GLY A 41 2.02 2.70 -9.12
C GLY A 41 1.45 1.43 -8.47
N ALA A 42 2.20 0.32 -8.48
CA ALA A 42 1.80 -0.90 -7.80
C ALA A 42 1.65 -0.72 -6.28
N VAL A 43 2.55 0.04 -5.64
CA VAL A 43 2.47 0.37 -4.21
C VAL A 43 1.19 1.16 -3.90
N TRP A 44 0.86 2.17 -4.71
CA TRP A 44 -0.36 2.96 -4.52
C TRP A 44 -1.63 2.11 -4.65
N VAL A 45 -1.72 1.27 -5.68
CA VAL A 45 -2.90 0.41 -5.89
C VAL A 45 -3.06 -0.59 -4.75
N LEU A 46 -1.98 -1.25 -4.34
CA LEU A 46 -2.00 -2.23 -3.25
C LEU A 46 -2.30 -1.57 -1.90
N ALA A 47 -1.77 -0.38 -1.65
CA ALA A 47 -2.08 0.39 -0.45
C ALA A 47 -3.55 0.83 -0.41
N ALA A 48 -4.11 1.28 -1.53
CA ALA A 48 -5.53 1.64 -1.62
C ALA A 48 -6.43 0.42 -1.37
N ALA A 49 -6.09 -0.74 -1.95
CA ALA A 49 -6.81 -1.99 -1.72
C ALA A 49 -6.75 -2.42 -0.25
N PHE A 50 -5.58 -2.30 0.40
CA PHE A 50 -5.41 -2.58 1.81
C PHE A 50 -6.23 -1.61 2.69
N VAL A 51 -6.10 -0.31 2.50
CA VAL A 51 -6.82 0.70 3.29
C VAL A 51 -8.34 0.57 3.11
N GLY A 52 -8.80 0.37 1.88
CA GLY A 52 -10.20 0.12 1.58
C GLY A 52 -10.73 -1.14 2.28
N SER A 53 -9.95 -2.22 2.26
CA SER A 53 -10.31 -3.46 2.95
C SER A 53 -10.41 -3.32 4.47
N VAL A 54 -9.50 -2.55 5.08
CA VAL A 54 -9.51 -2.25 6.51
C VAL A 54 -10.72 -1.41 6.87
N ALA A 55 -11.05 -0.40 6.05
CA ALA A 55 -12.24 0.41 6.24
C ALA A 55 -13.53 -0.44 6.18
N THR A 56 -13.65 -1.32 5.18
CA THR A 56 -14.79 -2.26 5.09
C THR A 56 -14.80 -3.25 6.24
N ALA A 57 -13.64 -3.71 6.70
CA ALA A 57 -13.53 -4.59 7.85
C ALA A 57 -14.00 -3.90 9.14
N VAL A 58 -13.55 -2.68 9.42
CA VAL A 58 -13.91 -1.90 10.62
C VAL A 58 -15.38 -1.53 10.63
N THR A 59 -15.93 -1.11 9.49
CA THR A 59 -17.35 -0.75 9.37
C THR A 59 -18.27 -1.97 9.35
N GLY A 60 -17.84 -3.06 8.70
CA GLY A 60 -18.60 -4.31 8.56
C GLY A 60 -18.44 -5.29 9.72
N TRP A 61 -17.49 -5.09 10.64
CA TRP A 61 -17.24 -6.00 11.77
C TRP A 61 -18.50 -6.25 12.61
N ARG A 62 -19.37 -5.25 12.77
CA ARG A 62 -20.64 -5.38 13.49
C ARG A 62 -21.68 -6.21 12.73
N ALA A 63 -21.60 -6.26 11.40
CA ALA A 63 -22.57 -6.95 10.55
C ALA A 63 -22.27 -8.45 10.36
N LYS A 64 -21.08 -8.95 10.74
CA LYS A 64 -20.65 -10.36 10.57
C LYS A 64 -21.00 -10.94 9.20
N SER A 65 -20.90 -10.13 8.15
CA SER A 65 -21.30 -10.53 6.80
C SER A 65 -20.15 -11.22 6.06
N TRP A 66 -20.50 -12.11 5.13
CA TRP A 66 -19.55 -12.77 4.23
C TRP A 66 -18.65 -11.77 3.48
N SER A 67 -19.20 -10.60 3.13
CA SER A 67 -18.45 -9.50 2.51
C SER A 67 -17.32 -8.97 3.39
N THR A 68 -17.48 -8.92 4.72
CA THR A 68 -16.43 -8.49 5.65
C THR A 68 -15.25 -9.48 5.65
N LEU A 69 -15.53 -10.77 5.60
CA LEU A 69 -14.50 -11.81 5.52
C LEU A 69 -13.74 -11.75 4.19
N VAL A 70 -14.44 -11.56 3.07
CA VAL A 70 -13.82 -11.39 1.75
C VAL A 70 -12.95 -10.12 1.71
N SER A 71 -13.43 -9.00 2.27
CA SER A 71 -12.63 -7.79 2.40
C SER A 71 -11.38 -8.03 3.25
N MET A 72 -11.48 -8.70 4.39
CA MET A 72 -10.30 -9.04 5.20
C MET A 72 -9.27 -9.89 4.43
N ALA A 73 -9.73 -10.91 3.69
CA ALA A 73 -8.85 -11.74 2.87
C ALA A 73 -8.16 -10.94 1.75
N LEU A 74 -8.89 -10.03 1.09
CA LEU A 74 -8.35 -9.09 0.11
C LEU A 74 -7.31 -8.17 0.74
N GLY A 75 -7.57 -7.65 1.94
CA GLY A 75 -6.64 -6.82 2.69
C GLY A 75 -5.34 -7.52 3.02
N VAL A 76 -5.42 -8.72 3.57
CA VAL A 76 -4.24 -9.53 3.89
C VAL A 76 -3.44 -9.82 2.62
N THR A 77 -4.11 -10.17 1.52
CA THR A 77 -3.45 -10.43 0.24
C THR A 77 -2.75 -9.18 -0.31
N ALA A 78 -3.44 -8.04 -0.29
CA ALA A 78 -2.88 -6.76 -0.71
C ALA A 78 -1.63 -6.38 0.13
N PHE A 79 -1.68 -6.59 1.44
CA PHE A 79 -0.55 -6.37 2.34
C PHE A 79 0.64 -7.28 2.02
N LEU A 80 0.41 -8.58 1.81
CA LEU A 80 1.48 -9.52 1.47
C LEU A 80 2.13 -9.19 0.12
N LEU A 81 1.33 -8.81 -0.88
CA LEU A 81 1.82 -8.36 -2.17
C LEU A 81 2.60 -7.05 -2.05
N LEU A 82 2.10 -6.09 -1.28
CA LEU A 82 2.81 -4.82 -1.03
C LEU A 82 4.17 -5.11 -0.39
N ARG A 83 4.20 -5.96 0.64
CA ARG A 83 5.45 -6.39 1.29
C ARG A 83 6.42 -7.05 0.30
N ARG A 84 5.92 -7.87 -0.62
CA ARG A 84 6.73 -8.52 -1.66
C ARG A 84 7.30 -7.52 -2.65
N VAL A 85 6.50 -6.56 -3.12
CA VAL A 85 6.95 -5.49 -4.02
C VAL A 85 8.02 -4.62 -3.35
N LEU A 86 7.80 -4.24 -2.08
CA LEU A 86 8.77 -3.47 -1.31
C LEU A 86 10.09 -4.21 -1.14
N ARG A 87 10.07 -5.50 -0.73
CA ARG A 87 11.30 -6.30 -0.63
C ARG A 87 12.00 -6.47 -1.97
N GLY A 88 11.26 -6.79 -3.02
CA GLY A 88 11.84 -6.96 -4.35
C GLY A 88 12.50 -5.69 -4.88
N ALA A 89 11.94 -4.51 -4.58
CA ALA A 89 12.58 -3.24 -4.89
C ALA A 89 13.84 -3.00 -4.05
N TRP A 90 13.82 -3.39 -2.78
CA TRP A 90 14.98 -3.26 -1.88
C TRP A 90 16.16 -4.16 -2.25
N GLU A 91 15.88 -5.39 -2.69
CA GLU A 91 16.89 -6.37 -3.12
C GLU A 91 17.46 -6.03 -4.51
N ARG A 92 16.63 -5.54 -5.43
CA ARG A 92 17.06 -5.20 -6.81
C ARG A 92 17.80 -3.88 -6.92
N PHE A 93 17.53 -2.95 -6.00
CA PHE A 93 18.11 -1.61 -6.00
C PHE A 93 18.77 -1.35 -4.64
N PRO A 94 19.94 -1.96 -4.38
CA PRO A 94 20.75 -1.65 -3.20
C PRO A 94 21.27 -0.21 -3.27
N LEU A 95 21.40 0.42 -2.10
CA LEU A 95 22.10 1.69 -1.95
C LEU A 95 23.56 1.31 -1.66
N GLU A 96 24.44 1.47 -2.63
CA GLU A 96 25.90 1.37 -2.44
C GLU A 96 26.46 2.65 -1.79
#